data_AF-A0A0M0LNT3-F1
#
_entry.id   AF-A0A0M0LNT3-F1
#
_cell.length_a   1.000
_cell.length_b   1.000
_cell.length_c   1.000
_cell.angle_alpha   90.00
_cell.angle_beta   90.00
_cell.angle_gamma   90.00
#
_symmetry.space_group_name_H-M   'P 1'
#
loop_
_entity.id
_entity.type
_entity.pdbx_description
1 polymer ?
#
loop_
_entity_poly.entity_id
_entity_poly.type
_entity_poly.pdbx_seq_one_letter_code
_entity_poly.pdbx_strand_id
1 'polypeptide(L)'
;MVSAIGRAAQSEDAPDLRVFVRSISNVAATNPLLCQLAHKLSTSSDELEPVKDVEMYELAHYILLLDAVTRALAADAELAAAVYARLREAVRSTAGWWRPLGLFELAKLCTVEMTLERFVEHRRFANLPSNFGHLGLPFNILEAVLQDLKLGFTSNAAAGLALCVARPGQPSADRPGRGASLSTDGRRAVRMHLPHEKEWTDLYVSWNLAFTTAYADVPTRFGAPLLAPCVIGAPPDEFMFHRVLALHTHMCFFIRRRAHEHASAAAAPSAPSASLPAFLSPAVAPSAGAPVVRLNADDRRRRSLTEHWGSINLAAAQRYERRLRLYPFVATAKLGLRSAFSARSVPYPYSLILPPPRTVFRGVVMATRPLSARERAERRQHLRSKELLCAENYDGAKPQGET
;
A
#
# COMPACT_ATOMS: atom_id res chain seq x y z
N MET A 1 -17.29 -28.71 -2.17
CA MET A 1 -16.08 -27.94 -1.80
C MET A 1 -16.29 -26.99 -0.61
N VAL A 2 -17.51 -26.48 -0.33
CA VAL A 2 -17.82 -25.68 0.88
C VAL A 2 -17.81 -26.49 2.20
N SER A 3 -17.92 -27.82 2.12
CA SER A 3 -18.02 -28.70 3.32
C SER A 3 -16.67 -29.04 3.99
N ALA A 4 -15.53 -28.75 3.35
CA ALA A 4 -14.20 -29.07 3.90
C ALA A 4 -13.67 -28.04 4.91
N ILE A 5 -14.26 -26.83 4.97
CA ILE A 5 -13.87 -25.78 5.92
C ILE A 5 -14.47 -26.03 7.33
N GLY A 6 -15.47 -26.92 7.44
CA GLY A 6 -16.23 -27.12 8.69
C GLY A 6 -15.66 -28.12 9.69
N ARG A 7 -14.57 -28.86 9.40
CA ARG A 7 -14.09 -29.95 10.30
C ARG A 7 -12.80 -29.68 11.06
N ALA A 8 -12.11 -28.56 10.84
CA ALA A 8 -10.89 -28.21 11.58
C ALA A 8 -11.13 -27.38 12.85
N ALA A 9 -12.35 -26.90 13.10
CA ALA A 9 -12.61 -25.84 14.08
C ALA A 9 -13.06 -26.33 15.48
N GLN A 10 -12.70 -27.54 15.91
CA GLN A 10 -13.23 -28.11 17.17
C GLN A 10 -12.25 -28.11 18.36
N SER A 11 -11.11 -27.45 18.27
CA SER A 11 -10.23 -27.21 19.44
C SER A 11 -9.26 -26.04 19.18
N GLU A 12 -9.77 -24.91 18.67
CA GLU A 12 -8.93 -23.72 18.54
C GLU A 12 -9.19 -22.80 19.72
N ASP A 13 -8.26 -22.84 20.68
CA ASP A 13 -8.15 -21.80 21.70
C ASP A 13 -8.21 -20.43 21.02
N ALA A 14 -8.97 -19.50 21.61
CA ALA A 14 -9.05 -18.14 21.09
C ALA A 14 -7.63 -17.58 20.89
N PRO A 15 -7.35 -16.90 19.76
CA PRO A 15 -6.00 -16.45 19.45
C PRO A 15 -5.45 -15.54 20.57
N ASP A 16 -4.31 -15.91 21.19
CA ASP A 16 -3.66 -15.10 22.23
C ASP A 16 -3.02 -13.87 21.59
N LEU A 17 -3.61 -12.69 21.83
CA LEU A 17 -3.14 -11.41 21.29
C LEU A 17 -1.70 -11.09 21.72
N ARG A 18 -1.24 -11.56 22.89
CA ARG A 18 0.13 -11.33 23.36
C ARG A 18 1.14 -12.09 22.51
N VAL A 19 0.80 -13.33 22.12
CA VAL A 19 1.60 -14.13 21.20
C VAL A 19 1.65 -13.45 19.83
N PHE A 20 0.52 -12.93 19.36
CA PHE A 20 0.44 -12.19 18.10
C PHE A 20 1.28 -10.90 18.10
N VAL A 21 1.16 -10.06 19.14
CA VAL A 21 1.95 -8.84 19.28
C VAL A 21 3.45 -9.16 19.33
N ARG A 22 3.85 -10.21 20.07
CA ARG A 22 5.24 -10.69 20.07
C ARG A 22 5.70 -11.13 18.68
N SER A 23 4.82 -11.76 17.89
CA SER A 23 5.13 -12.10 16.50
C SER A 23 5.38 -10.85 15.64
N ILE A 24 4.57 -9.79 15.79
CA ILE A 24 4.82 -8.52 15.09
C ILE A 24 6.18 -7.96 15.49
N SER A 25 6.47 -7.88 16.79
CA SER A 25 7.75 -7.37 17.30
C SER A 25 8.94 -8.16 16.78
N ASN A 26 8.88 -9.49 16.82
CA ASN A 26 9.96 -10.36 16.34
C ASN A 26 10.24 -10.16 14.85
N VAL A 27 9.19 -10.06 14.03
CA VAL A 27 9.34 -9.86 12.59
C VAL A 27 9.82 -8.44 12.28
N ALA A 28 9.28 -7.42 12.95
CA ALA A 28 9.74 -6.04 12.82
C ALA A 28 11.21 -5.86 13.22
N ALA A 29 11.68 -6.59 14.24
CA ALA A 29 13.07 -6.58 14.68
C ALA A 29 14.06 -7.11 13.63
N THR A 30 13.59 -7.86 12.62
CA THR A 30 14.42 -8.29 11.48
C THR A 30 14.70 -7.18 10.47
N ASN A 31 14.02 -6.03 10.58
CA ASN A 31 14.26 -4.84 9.77
C ASN A 31 15.15 -3.85 10.55
N PRO A 32 16.43 -3.68 10.18
CA PRO A 32 17.36 -2.86 10.94
C PRO A 32 16.98 -1.37 10.96
N LEU A 33 16.19 -0.89 10.00
CA LEU A 33 15.75 0.51 9.96
C LEU A 33 14.66 0.79 11.01
N LEU A 34 13.78 -0.18 11.25
CA LEU A 34 12.78 -0.09 12.32
C LEU A 34 13.44 -0.12 13.68
N CYS A 35 14.46 -0.98 13.87
CA CYS A 35 15.25 -1.01 15.10
C CYS A 35 16.00 0.31 15.34
N GLN A 36 16.60 0.90 14.30
CA GLN A 36 17.26 2.22 14.40
C GLN A 36 16.29 3.32 14.81
N LEU A 37 15.08 3.34 14.23
CA LEU A 37 14.06 4.29 14.64
C LEU A 37 13.63 4.05 16.09
N ALA A 38 13.30 2.81 16.46
CA ALA A 38 12.88 2.47 17.81
C ALA A 38 13.94 2.90 18.84
N HIS A 39 15.21 2.64 18.57
CA HIS A 39 16.32 3.10 19.40
C HIS A 39 16.35 4.63 19.51
N LYS A 40 16.27 5.34 18.38
CA LYS A 40 16.26 6.81 18.35
C LYS A 40 15.08 7.42 19.10
N LEU A 41 13.90 6.80 19.03
CA LEU A 41 12.72 7.22 19.78
C LEU A 41 12.85 6.93 21.27
N SER A 42 13.50 5.82 21.64
CA SER A 42 13.74 5.48 23.05
C SER A 42 14.79 6.35 23.74
N THR A 43 15.71 6.96 22.98
CA THR A 43 16.77 7.83 23.50
C THR A 43 16.50 9.32 23.31
N SER A 44 15.44 9.68 22.58
CA SER A 44 15.02 11.07 22.46
C SER A 44 14.45 11.55 23.78
N SER A 45 14.89 12.71 24.25
CA SER A 45 14.30 13.40 25.40
C SER A 45 12.92 14.00 25.11
N ASP A 46 12.46 13.93 23.85
CA ASP A 46 11.11 14.35 23.49
C ASP A 46 10.09 13.45 24.21
N GLU A 47 9.35 14.03 25.15
CA GLU A 47 8.22 13.36 25.81
C GLU A 47 7.19 12.96 24.74
N LEU A 48 7.27 11.71 24.29
CA LEU A 48 6.26 11.12 23.45
C LEU A 48 5.03 10.88 24.33
N GLU A 49 3.93 11.58 24.04
CA GLU A 49 2.67 11.25 24.70
C GLU A 49 2.38 9.76 24.53
N PRO A 50 2.10 9.05 25.64
CA PRO A 50 1.82 7.64 25.60
C PRO A 50 0.58 7.42 24.75
N VAL A 51 0.66 6.46 23.82
CA VAL A 51 -0.52 6.01 23.08
C VAL A 51 -1.47 5.38 24.07
N LYS A 52 -2.75 5.76 24.04
CA LYS A 52 -3.75 5.18 24.94
C LYS A 52 -3.85 3.67 24.69
N ASP A 53 -3.94 2.89 25.76
CA ASP A 53 -4.05 1.42 25.68
C ASP A 53 -5.16 0.97 24.73
N VAL A 54 -6.33 1.64 24.75
CA VAL A 54 -7.46 1.34 23.86
C VAL A 54 -7.09 1.45 22.38
N GLU A 55 -6.33 2.46 21.99
CA GLU A 55 -5.90 2.66 20.59
C GLU A 55 -4.89 1.58 20.18
N MET A 56 -3.99 1.21 21.09
CA MET A 56 -3.04 0.12 20.87
C MET A 56 -3.75 -1.23 20.72
N TYR A 57 -4.75 -1.52 21.56
CA TYR A 57 -5.55 -2.73 21.45
C TYR A 57 -6.32 -2.76 20.13
N GLU A 58 -7.01 -1.69 19.76
CA GLU A 58 -7.71 -1.62 18.47
C GLU A 58 -6.79 -1.85 17.28
N LEU A 59 -5.60 -1.24 17.29
CA LEU A 59 -4.61 -1.43 16.23
C LEU A 59 -4.13 -2.88 16.18
N ALA A 60 -3.82 -3.49 17.32
CA ALA A 60 -3.38 -4.88 17.38
C ALA A 60 -4.45 -5.85 16.86
N HIS A 61 -5.71 -5.67 17.27
CA HIS A 61 -6.84 -6.47 16.75
C HIS A 61 -7.05 -6.27 15.25
N TYR A 62 -6.92 -5.03 14.78
CA TYR A 62 -7.06 -4.73 13.36
C TYR A 62 -5.95 -5.39 12.52
N ILE A 63 -4.70 -5.32 12.99
CA ILE A 63 -3.57 -5.99 12.33
C ILE A 63 -3.76 -7.52 12.35
N LEU A 64 -4.27 -8.09 13.45
CA LEU A 64 -4.60 -9.52 13.53
C LEU A 64 -5.63 -9.95 12.48
N LEU A 65 -6.73 -9.20 12.38
CA LEU A 65 -7.76 -9.47 11.37
C LEU A 65 -7.19 -9.34 9.96
N LEU A 66 -6.41 -8.28 9.70
CA LEU A 66 -5.82 -8.04 8.39
C LEU A 66 -4.80 -9.12 8.02
N ASP A 67 -4.01 -9.60 8.98
CA ASP A 67 -3.06 -10.70 8.82
C ASP A 67 -3.78 -12.00 8.43
N ALA A 68 -4.81 -12.38 9.20
CA ALA A 68 -5.59 -13.58 8.95
C ALA A 68 -6.26 -13.55 7.57
N VAL A 69 -6.91 -12.43 7.21
CA VAL A 69 -7.52 -12.26 5.88
C VAL A 69 -6.45 -12.34 4.80
N THR A 70 -5.34 -11.62 4.94
CA THR A 70 -4.28 -11.60 3.92
C THR A 70 -3.69 -12.99 3.69
N ARG A 71 -3.46 -13.79 4.74
CA ARG A 71 -3.02 -15.19 4.61
C ARG A 71 -4.02 -16.04 3.84
N ALA A 72 -5.31 -15.92 4.14
CA ALA A 72 -6.36 -16.66 3.44
C ALA A 72 -6.39 -16.30 1.94
N LEU A 73 -6.31 -15.00 1.59
CA LEU A 73 -6.25 -14.55 0.19
C LEU A 73 -4.95 -14.97 -0.52
N ALA A 74 -3.83 -14.99 0.19
CA ALA A 74 -2.55 -15.45 -0.34
C ALA A 74 -2.57 -16.96 -0.63
N ALA A 75 -3.25 -17.75 0.22
CA ALA A 75 -3.33 -19.20 0.09
C ALA A 75 -4.23 -19.68 -1.06
N ASP A 76 -5.30 -18.95 -1.37
CA ASP A 76 -6.31 -19.38 -2.35
C ASP A 76 -6.58 -18.29 -3.40
N ALA A 77 -6.32 -18.61 -4.67
CA ALA A 77 -6.46 -17.68 -5.80
C ALA A 77 -7.92 -17.36 -6.15
N GLU A 78 -8.82 -18.34 -6.03
CA GLU A 78 -10.23 -18.16 -6.33
C GLU A 78 -10.91 -17.39 -5.20
N LEU A 79 -10.56 -17.68 -3.94
CA LEU A 79 -10.98 -16.87 -2.80
C LEU A 79 -10.52 -15.41 -2.94
N ALA A 80 -9.25 -15.20 -3.29
CA ALA A 80 -8.71 -13.86 -3.53
C ALA A 80 -9.50 -13.10 -4.60
N ALA A 81 -9.81 -13.76 -5.73
CA ALA A 81 -10.59 -13.18 -6.81
C ALA A 81 -12.01 -12.81 -6.36
N ALA A 82 -12.69 -13.71 -5.64
CA ALA A 82 -14.04 -13.49 -5.13
C ALA A 82 -14.10 -12.34 -4.12
N VAL A 83 -13.17 -12.31 -3.17
CA VAL A 83 -13.08 -11.25 -2.15
C VAL A 83 -12.72 -9.91 -2.79
N TYR A 84 -11.77 -9.87 -3.73
CA TYR A 84 -11.45 -8.68 -4.50
C TYR A 84 -12.69 -8.09 -5.19
N ALA A 85 -13.42 -8.92 -5.96
CA ALA A 85 -14.61 -8.49 -6.67
C ALA A 85 -15.68 -7.95 -5.69
N ARG A 86 -15.90 -8.66 -4.58
CA ARG A 86 -16.90 -8.27 -3.57
C ARG A 86 -16.54 -6.99 -2.84
N LEU A 87 -15.28 -6.79 -2.47
CA LEU A 87 -14.81 -5.57 -1.80
C LEU A 87 -14.91 -4.36 -2.72
N ARG A 88 -14.52 -4.52 -3.99
CA ARG A 88 -14.67 -3.48 -5.01
C ARG A 88 -16.13 -3.10 -5.21
N GLU A 89 -17.01 -4.07 -5.41
CA GLU A 89 -18.46 -3.86 -5.52
C GLU A 89 -18.99 -3.10 -4.30
N ALA A 90 -18.64 -3.53 -3.09
CA ALA A 90 -19.10 -2.92 -1.85
C ALA A 90 -18.68 -1.45 -1.75
N VAL A 91 -17.42 -1.12 -2.07
CA VAL A 91 -16.95 0.28 -2.10
C VAL A 91 -17.71 1.09 -3.14
N ARG A 92 -17.84 0.58 -4.37
CA ARG A 92 -18.46 1.32 -5.48
C ARG A 92 -19.97 1.51 -5.28
N SER A 93 -20.63 0.61 -4.55
CA SER A 93 -22.03 0.73 -4.15
C SER A 93 -22.28 1.70 -2.98
N THR A 94 -21.25 2.07 -2.21
CA THR A 94 -21.40 3.00 -1.10
C THR A 94 -21.62 4.43 -1.63
N ALA A 95 -22.75 5.04 -1.29
CA ALA A 95 -23.08 6.38 -1.73
C ALA A 95 -22.00 7.39 -1.33
N GLY A 96 -21.49 8.16 -2.30
CA GLY A 96 -20.48 9.19 -2.04
C GLY A 96 -19.10 8.67 -1.61
N TRP A 97 -18.76 7.38 -1.84
CA TRP A 97 -17.50 6.77 -1.40
C TRP A 97 -16.22 7.53 -1.82
N TRP A 98 -16.27 8.28 -2.92
CA TRP A 98 -15.14 9.06 -3.44
C TRP A 98 -14.97 10.42 -2.76
N ARG A 99 -16.02 10.97 -2.14
CA ARG A 99 -16.01 12.29 -1.51
C ARG A 99 -14.97 12.46 -0.40
N PRO A 100 -14.79 11.49 0.51
CA PRO A 100 -13.77 11.63 1.55
C PRO A 100 -12.33 11.49 1.01
N LEU A 101 -12.13 11.06 -0.24
CA LEU A 101 -10.80 10.73 -0.75
C LEU A 101 -10.10 11.92 -1.38
N GLY A 102 -8.85 12.12 -0.99
CA GLY A 102 -7.92 13.00 -1.70
C GLY A 102 -7.53 12.42 -3.07
N LEU A 103 -6.99 13.28 -3.94
CA LEU A 103 -6.54 12.87 -5.28
C LEU A 103 -5.52 11.72 -5.24
N PHE A 104 -4.58 11.77 -4.29
CA PHE A 104 -3.59 10.70 -4.10
C PHE A 104 -4.25 9.37 -3.73
N GLU A 105 -5.18 9.37 -2.76
CA GLU A 105 -5.88 8.16 -2.32
C GLU A 105 -6.69 7.53 -3.46
N LEU A 106 -7.36 8.37 -4.27
CA LEU A 106 -8.12 7.91 -5.43
C LEU A 106 -7.21 7.31 -6.50
N ALA A 107 -6.09 7.96 -6.82
CA ALA A 107 -5.08 7.43 -7.75
C ALA A 107 -4.51 6.10 -7.25
N LYS A 108 -4.19 6.03 -5.96
CA LYS A 108 -3.64 4.83 -5.30
C LYS A 108 -4.62 3.66 -5.35
N LEU A 109 -5.91 3.91 -5.08
CA LEU A 109 -6.94 2.88 -5.21
C LEU A 109 -6.98 2.31 -6.63
N CYS A 110 -6.97 3.19 -7.65
CA CYS A 110 -7.00 2.76 -9.04
C CYS A 110 -5.77 1.91 -9.41
N THR A 111 -4.56 2.34 -9.04
CA THR A 111 -3.33 1.59 -9.36
C THR A 111 -3.24 0.24 -8.65
N VAL A 112 -3.74 0.15 -7.42
CA VAL A 112 -3.83 -1.11 -6.67
C VAL A 112 -4.89 -2.04 -7.27
N GLU A 113 -6.09 -1.54 -7.59
CA GLU A 113 -7.14 -2.34 -8.24
C GLU A 113 -6.64 -2.93 -9.56
N MET A 114 -6.01 -2.13 -10.42
CA MET A 114 -5.41 -2.59 -11.69
C MET A 114 -4.34 -3.67 -11.47
N THR A 115 -3.55 -3.54 -10.41
CA THR A 115 -2.50 -4.53 -10.07
C THR A 115 -3.13 -5.85 -9.65
N LEU A 116 -4.17 -5.81 -8.80
CA LEU A 116 -4.87 -7.00 -8.34
C LEU A 116 -5.65 -7.72 -9.43
N GLU A 117 -6.29 -7.00 -10.36
CA GLU A 117 -6.92 -7.61 -11.53
C GLU A 117 -5.91 -8.45 -12.31
N ARG A 118 -4.70 -7.91 -12.54
CA ARG A 118 -3.62 -8.64 -13.21
C ARG A 118 -3.11 -9.81 -12.39
N PHE A 119 -3.03 -9.69 -11.07
CA PHE A 119 -2.64 -10.82 -10.21
C PHE A 119 -3.62 -11.96 -10.31
N VAL A 120 -4.92 -11.66 -10.21
CA VAL A 120 -5.99 -12.66 -10.35
C VAL A 120 -5.90 -13.34 -11.72
N GLU A 121 -5.73 -12.55 -12.79
CA GLU A 121 -5.58 -13.10 -14.14
C GLU A 121 -4.35 -14.02 -14.25
N HIS A 122 -3.18 -13.55 -13.82
CA HIS A 122 -1.94 -14.30 -13.94
C HIS A 122 -1.88 -15.55 -13.08
N ARG A 123 -2.46 -15.51 -11.87
CA ARG A 123 -2.60 -16.70 -11.00
C ARG A 123 -3.50 -17.73 -11.64
N ARG A 124 -4.63 -17.30 -12.23
CA ARG A 124 -5.60 -18.20 -12.86
C ARG A 124 -5.03 -18.89 -14.09
N PHE A 125 -4.37 -18.13 -14.98
CA PHE A 125 -3.89 -18.65 -16.26
C PHE A 125 -2.41 -19.05 -16.28
N ALA A 126 -1.72 -18.94 -15.15
CA ALA A 126 -0.29 -19.24 -15.01
C ALA A 126 0.58 -18.54 -16.07
N ASN A 127 0.25 -17.30 -16.44
CA ASN A 127 0.84 -16.58 -17.57
C ASN A 127 1.51 -15.25 -17.16
N LEU A 128 2.17 -15.21 -16.00
CA LEU A 128 2.86 -14.02 -15.51
C LEU A 128 4.09 -13.70 -16.40
N PRO A 129 4.15 -12.53 -17.06
CA PRO A 129 5.31 -12.20 -17.86
C PRO A 129 6.51 -11.85 -16.98
N SER A 130 7.72 -12.19 -17.42
CA SER A 130 8.96 -11.95 -16.65
C SER A 130 9.23 -10.47 -16.38
N ASN A 131 8.70 -9.56 -17.21
CA ASN A 131 8.82 -8.12 -17.01
C ASN A 131 7.69 -7.51 -16.17
N PHE A 132 6.84 -8.33 -15.55
CA PHE A 132 5.76 -7.86 -14.70
C PHE A 132 6.31 -7.01 -13.55
N GLY A 133 5.69 -5.84 -13.34
CA GLY A 133 6.12 -4.88 -12.32
C GLY A 133 7.22 -3.90 -12.75
N HIS A 134 7.86 -4.05 -13.92
CA HIS A 134 8.95 -3.15 -14.37
C HIS A 134 8.56 -1.68 -14.44
N LEU A 135 7.31 -1.38 -14.77
CA LEU A 135 6.78 -0.01 -14.87
C LEU A 135 5.80 0.32 -13.75
N GLY A 136 4.90 -0.63 -13.44
CA GLY A 136 3.84 -0.40 -12.46
C GLY A 136 4.35 -0.12 -11.05
N LEU A 137 5.38 -0.86 -10.60
CA LEU A 137 5.93 -0.68 -9.26
C LEU A 137 6.66 0.67 -9.12
N PRO A 138 7.61 1.06 -10.01
CA PRO A 138 8.21 2.38 -9.97
C PRO A 138 7.21 3.53 -10.02
N PHE A 139 6.18 3.42 -10.86
CA PHE A 139 5.14 4.44 -10.95
C PHE A 139 4.37 4.58 -9.62
N ASN A 140 3.97 3.46 -9.02
CA ASN A 140 3.27 3.44 -7.73
C ASN A 140 4.10 4.01 -6.57
N ILE A 141 5.42 3.87 -6.61
CA ILE A 141 6.35 4.47 -5.65
C ILE A 141 6.48 5.97 -5.92
N LEU A 142 6.64 6.36 -7.19
CA LEU A 142 6.76 7.76 -7.60
C LEU A 142 5.54 8.59 -7.19
N GLU A 143 4.31 8.04 -7.29
CA GLU A 143 3.09 8.68 -6.79
C GLU A 143 3.22 9.11 -5.32
N ALA A 144 3.77 8.23 -4.47
CA ALA A 144 3.95 8.50 -3.04
C ALA A 144 5.16 9.42 -2.78
N VAL A 145 6.23 9.35 -3.58
CA VAL A 145 7.34 10.32 -3.55
C VAL A 145 6.84 11.74 -3.83
N LEU A 146 6.00 11.92 -4.85
CA LEU A 146 5.43 13.24 -5.17
C LEU A 146 4.55 13.76 -4.04
N GLN A 147 3.82 12.86 -3.36
CA GLN A 147 3.03 13.22 -2.19
C GLN A 147 3.91 13.60 -0.98
N ASP A 148 5.02 12.90 -0.72
CA ASP A 148 6.01 13.30 0.30
C ASP A 148 6.59 14.69 0.00
N LEU A 149 6.95 14.96 -1.26
CA LEU A 149 7.44 16.28 -1.68
C LEU A 149 6.40 17.38 -1.46
N LYS A 150 5.14 17.12 -1.82
CA LYS A 150 4.02 18.04 -1.59
C LYS A 150 3.83 18.36 -0.10
N LEU A 151 4.08 17.38 0.78
CA LEU A 151 3.98 17.54 2.23
C LEU A 151 5.27 18.09 2.88
N GLY A 152 6.35 18.26 2.11
CA GLY A 152 7.63 18.79 2.58
C GLY A 152 8.59 17.76 3.16
N PHE A 153 8.30 16.45 3.06
CA PHE A 153 9.14 15.36 3.59
C PHE A 153 10.25 14.96 2.62
N THR A 154 11.14 15.90 2.30
CA THR A 154 12.15 15.75 1.24
C THR A 154 13.12 14.59 1.45
N SER A 155 13.53 14.31 2.69
CA SER A 155 14.42 13.17 3.01
C SER A 155 13.74 11.84 2.72
N ASN A 156 12.46 11.69 3.09
CA ASN A 156 11.70 10.47 2.82
C ASN A 156 11.42 10.34 1.32
N ALA A 157 11.04 11.42 0.63
CA ALA A 157 10.88 11.44 -0.81
C ALA A 157 12.16 10.98 -1.55
N ALA A 158 13.32 11.50 -1.13
CA ALA A 158 14.60 11.13 -1.73
C ALA A 158 14.96 9.65 -1.51
N ALA A 159 14.55 9.07 -0.38
CA ALA A 159 14.68 7.63 -0.15
C ALA A 159 13.76 6.82 -1.08
N GLY A 160 12.52 7.27 -1.29
CA GLY A 160 11.58 6.63 -2.23
C GLY A 160 12.07 6.64 -3.68
N LEU A 161 12.77 7.68 -4.12
CA LEU A 161 13.38 7.72 -5.46
C LEU A 161 14.38 6.60 -5.69
N ALA A 162 15.15 6.21 -4.66
CA ALA A 162 16.09 5.09 -4.77
C ALA A 162 15.36 3.77 -5.06
N LEU A 163 14.18 3.59 -4.44
CA LEU A 163 13.34 2.42 -4.65
C LEU A 163 12.75 2.38 -6.07
N CYS A 164 12.45 3.54 -6.69
CA CYS A 164 11.93 3.62 -8.06
C CYS A 164 12.87 3.08 -9.13
N VAL A 165 14.19 3.08 -8.87
CA VAL A 165 15.16 2.63 -9.88
C VAL A 165 15.29 1.11 -9.91
N ALA A 166 14.97 0.44 -8.80
CA ALA A 166 14.96 -1.00 -8.72
C ALA A 166 13.82 -1.58 -9.56
N ARG A 167 14.14 -2.50 -10.46
CA ARG A 167 13.16 -3.18 -11.31
C ARG A 167 13.27 -4.69 -11.11
N PRO A 168 12.15 -5.44 -11.18
CA PRO A 168 12.23 -6.90 -11.33
C PRO A 168 13.14 -7.25 -12.52
N GLY A 169 13.78 -8.42 -12.52
CA GLY A 169 14.65 -8.82 -13.64
C GLY A 169 15.99 -8.09 -13.73
N GLN A 170 16.20 -7.04 -12.94
CA GLN A 170 17.48 -6.34 -12.92
C GLN A 170 18.53 -7.22 -12.21
N PRO A 171 19.70 -7.46 -12.83
CA PRO A 171 20.77 -8.19 -12.18
C PRO A 171 21.27 -7.42 -10.95
N SER A 172 21.67 -8.17 -9.92
CA SER A 172 22.35 -7.62 -8.74
C SER A 172 23.62 -8.41 -8.48
N ALA A 173 24.47 -7.91 -7.59
CA ALA A 173 25.68 -8.64 -7.19
C ALA A 173 25.37 -10.04 -6.63
N ASP A 174 24.19 -10.21 -6.03
CA ASP A 174 23.85 -11.41 -5.27
C ASP A 174 23.08 -12.44 -6.10
N ARG A 175 22.47 -12.05 -7.24
CA ARG A 175 21.68 -12.95 -8.10
C ARG A 175 21.67 -12.50 -9.57
N PRO A 176 21.74 -13.43 -10.54
CA PRO A 176 21.41 -13.13 -11.93
C PRO A 176 19.97 -12.64 -11.99
N GLY A 177 19.72 -11.57 -12.75
CA GLY A 177 18.41 -10.90 -12.81
C GLY A 177 17.30 -11.86 -13.18
N ARG A 178 16.51 -12.30 -12.20
CA ARG A 178 15.30 -13.09 -12.42
C ARG A 178 14.15 -12.12 -12.56
N GLY A 179 13.36 -12.27 -13.63
CA GLY A 179 12.13 -11.50 -13.80
C GLY A 179 11.08 -11.87 -12.76
N ALA A 180 9.87 -11.35 -12.88
CA ALA A 180 8.75 -11.85 -12.10
C ALA A 180 8.45 -13.32 -12.43
N SER A 181 7.99 -14.07 -11.44
CA SER A 181 7.59 -15.48 -11.60
C SER A 181 6.39 -15.82 -10.71
N LEU A 182 5.78 -16.99 -10.92
CA LEU A 182 4.80 -17.54 -9.99
C LEU A 182 5.50 -18.58 -9.10
N SER A 183 5.09 -18.68 -7.83
CA SER A 183 5.47 -19.82 -7.01
C SER A 183 4.99 -21.12 -7.65
N THR A 184 5.74 -22.20 -7.42
CA THR A 184 5.44 -23.53 -7.96
C THR A 184 4.37 -24.29 -7.17
N ASP A 185 3.95 -23.75 -6.02
CA ASP A 185 2.92 -24.34 -5.17
C ASP A 185 1.50 -24.01 -5.67
N GLY A 186 0.50 -24.65 -5.06
CA GLY A 186 -0.91 -24.43 -5.40
C GLY A 186 -1.40 -22.98 -5.20
N ARG A 187 -0.67 -22.18 -4.41
CA ARG A 187 -1.01 -20.77 -4.17
C ARG A 187 -0.76 -19.92 -5.41
N ARG A 188 0.25 -20.27 -6.22
CA ARG A 188 0.75 -19.48 -7.35
C ARG A 188 1.01 -18.02 -6.95
N ALA A 189 1.65 -17.79 -5.82
CA ALA A 189 2.03 -16.47 -5.34
C ALA A 189 2.87 -15.72 -6.39
N VAL A 190 2.62 -14.43 -6.58
CA VAL A 190 3.40 -13.60 -7.51
C VAL A 190 4.73 -13.24 -6.84
N ARG A 191 5.83 -13.65 -7.46
CA ARG A 191 7.20 -13.38 -7.01
C ARG A 191 7.82 -12.27 -7.85
N MET A 192 8.28 -11.20 -7.19
CA MET A 192 8.98 -10.08 -7.78
C MET A 192 10.43 -10.07 -7.31
N HIS A 193 11.34 -10.53 -8.16
CA HIS A 193 12.76 -10.60 -7.84
C HIS A 193 13.45 -9.26 -8.09
N LEU A 194 13.60 -8.47 -7.04
CA LEU A 194 14.24 -7.14 -7.06
C LEU A 194 15.74 -7.24 -6.75
N PRO A 195 16.57 -6.28 -7.19
CA PRO A 195 17.97 -6.29 -6.82
C PRO A 195 18.15 -6.05 -5.31
N HIS A 196 18.99 -6.87 -4.66
CA HIS A 196 19.16 -6.88 -3.19
C HIS A 196 17.83 -6.92 -2.41
N GLU A 197 16.97 -7.90 -2.73
CA GLU A 197 15.57 -8.01 -2.29
C GLU A 197 15.32 -7.68 -0.81
N LYS A 198 16.15 -8.20 0.12
CA LYS A 198 15.99 -7.94 1.56
C LYS A 198 16.21 -6.46 1.91
N GLU A 199 17.29 -5.86 1.40
CA GLU A 199 17.60 -4.45 1.66
C GLU A 199 16.55 -3.53 1.02
N TRP A 200 16.11 -3.86 -0.20
CA TRP A 200 15.01 -3.14 -0.84
C TRP A 200 13.73 -3.24 -0.02
N THR A 201 13.36 -4.44 0.45
CA THR A 201 12.15 -4.67 1.26
C THR A 201 12.21 -3.93 2.60
N ASP A 202 13.37 -3.97 3.27
CA ASP A 202 13.56 -3.26 4.54
C ASP A 202 13.40 -1.74 4.38
N LEU A 203 14.05 -1.19 3.36
CA LEU A 203 13.92 0.22 2.99
C LEU A 203 12.48 0.56 2.59
N TYR A 204 11.84 -0.32 1.83
CA TYR A 204 10.48 -0.14 1.35
C TYR A 204 9.46 -0.06 2.49
N VAL A 205 9.53 -1.00 3.45
CA VAL A 205 8.67 -1.03 4.63
C VAL A 205 8.90 0.22 5.48
N SER A 206 10.15 0.53 5.79
CA SER A 206 10.52 1.71 6.60
C SER A 206 10.10 3.03 5.93
N TRP A 207 10.30 3.15 4.62
CA TRP A 207 9.90 4.33 3.83
C TRP A 207 8.37 4.52 3.80
N ASN A 208 7.60 3.45 3.60
CA ASN A 208 6.14 3.57 3.59
C ASN A 208 5.59 3.81 4.99
N LEU A 209 6.17 3.25 6.05
CA LEU A 209 5.71 3.54 7.41
C LEU A 209 5.90 5.02 7.74
N ALA A 210 7.06 5.60 7.42
CA ALA A 210 7.29 7.05 7.51
C ALA A 210 6.30 7.86 6.65
N PHE A 211 5.99 7.41 5.44
CA PHE A 211 4.96 8.05 4.61
C PHE A 211 3.58 8.06 5.31
N THR A 212 3.22 6.97 5.99
CA THR A 212 1.92 6.85 6.67
C THR A 212 1.79 7.70 7.93
N THR A 213 2.91 8.10 8.57
CA THR A 213 2.87 8.97 9.77
C THR A 213 2.41 10.39 9.46
N ALA A 214 2.34 10.78 8.20
CA ALA A 214 1.82 12.07 7.76
C ALA A 214 0.29 12.19 7.79
N TYR A 215 -0.45 11.09 7.92
CA TYR A 215 -1.90 11.09 7.86
C TYR A 215 -2.53 11.35 9.23
N ALA A 216 -3.53 12.22 9.26
CA ALA A 216 -4.01 12.81 10.50
C ALA A 216 -4.96 11.91 11.31
N ASP A 217 -5.67 11.01 10.64
CA ASP A 217 -6.64 10.12 11.25
C ASP A 217 -5.95 9.19 12.25
N VAL A 218 -6.54 9.04 13.46
CA VAL A 218 -6.16 8.24 14.65
C VAL A 218 -4.90 7.39 14.46
N PRO A 219 -3.87 7.52 15.33
CA PRO A 219 -2.51 7.06 15.06
C PRO A 219 -2.43 5.72 14.30
N THR A 220 -2.28 5.83 12.98
CA THR A 220 -1.58 4.90 12.08
C THR A 220 -2.26 3.59 11.65
N ARG A 221 -3.59 3.55 11.43
CA ARG A 221 -4.20 2.40 10.69
C ARG A 221 -3.64 2.24 9.26
N PHE A 222 -3.14 3.29 8.62
CA PHE A 222 -2.50 3.19 7.29
C PHE A 222 -1.20 2.39 7.29
N GLY A 223 -0.51 2.27 8.43
CA GLY A 223 0.66 1.41 8.59
C GLY A 223 0.32 -0.06 8.83
N ALA A 224 -0.93 -0.38 9.22
CA ALA A 224 -1.35 -1.73 9.56
C ALA A 224 -1.11 -2.78 8.45
N PRO A 225 -1.35 -2.50 7.15
CA PRO A 225 -1.01 -3.44 6.08
C PRO A 225 0.47 -3.80 6.00
N LEU A 226 1.36 -2.92 6.45
CA LEU A 226 2.81 -3.16 6.45
C LEU A 226 3.24 -3.92 7.71
N LEU A 227 2.54 -3.76 8.83
CA LEU A 227 2.87 -4.40 10.10
C LEU A 227 2.28 -5.80 10.26
N ALA A 228 1.36 -6.21 9.39
CA ALA A 228 0.84 -7.57 9.37
C ALA A 228 1.99 -8.59 9.24
N PRO A 229 2.12 -9.57 10.17
CA PRO A 229 3.24 -10.53 10.15
C PRO A 229 3.43 -11.27 8.82
N CYS A 230 2.36 -11.62 8.12
CA CYS A 230 2.41 -12.27 6.80
C CYS A 230 2.89 -11.35 5.68
N VAL A 231 2.93 -10.03 5.91
CA VAL A 231 3.46 -9.04 4.97
C VAL A 231 4.91 -8.74 5.30
N ILE A 232 5.21 -8.25 6.52
CA ILE A 232 6.58 -7.88 6.90
C ILE A 232 7.51 -9.10 7.00
N GLY A 233 6.97 -10.28 7.28
CA GLY A 233 7.70 -11.54 7.37
C GLY A 233 7.61 -12.40 6.11
N ALA A 234 7.02 -11.88 5.03
CA ALA A 234 6.97 -12.59 3.76
C ALA A 234 8.39 -12.82 3.20
N PRO A 235 8.60 -13.89 2.41
CA PRO A 235 9.79 -13.99 1.56
C PRO A 235 9.96 -12.70 0.74
N PRO A 236 11.19 -12.16 0.59
CA PRO A 236 11.39 -10.86 -0.05
C PRO A 236 10.81 -10.75 -1.48
N ASP A 237 10.81 -11.86 -2.23
CA ASP A 237 10.21 -11.95 -3.56
C ASP A 237 8.68 -12.04 -3.53
N GLU A 238 8.07 -12.59 -2.48
CA GLU A 238 6.60 -12.62 -2.27
C GLU A 238 6.08 -11.39 -1.52
N PHE A 239 6.96 -10.53 -0.98
CA PHE A 239 6.58 -9.37 -0.16
C PHE A 239 5.51 -8.49 -0.83
N MET A 240 5.74 -8.07 -2.08
CA MET A 240 4.79 -7.22 -2.81
C MET A 240 3.44 -7.91 -3.04
N PHE A 241 3.42 -9.24 -3.12
CA PHE A 241 2.20 -10.02 -3.28
C PHE A 241 1.32 -9.97 -2.03
N HIS A 242 1.89 -10.25 -0.87
CA HIS A 242 1.17 -10.13 0.40
C HIS A 242 0.75 -8.68 0.67
N ARG A 243 1.67 -7.74 0.41
CA ARG A 243 1.48 -6.32 0.70
C ARG A 243 0.31 -5.73 -0.10
N VAL A 244 0.17 -6.05 -1.39
CA VAL A 244 -0.94 -5.49 -2.20
C VAL A 244 -2.31 -6.04 -1.79
N LEU A 245 -2.38 -7.32 -1.37
CA LEU A 245 -3.61 -7.92 -0.85
C LEU A 245 -4.06 -7.24 0.45
N ALA A 246 -3.12 -7.07 1.39
CA ALA A 246 -3.37 -6.38 2.65
C ALA A 246 -3.79 -4.91 2.40
N LEU A 247 -3.06 -4.20 1.53
CA LEU A 247 -3.33 -2.80 1.24
C LEU A 247 -4.71 -2.58 0.61
N HIS A 248 -5.10 -3.39 -0.38
CA HIS A 248 -6.43 -3.27 -0.98
C HIS A 248 -7.55 -3.51 0.02
N THR A 249 -7.43 -4.59 0.81
CA THR A 249 -8.39 -4.92 1.87
C THR A 249 -8.54 -3.76 2.85
N HIS A 250 -7.42 -3.21 3.30
CA HIS A 250 -7.39 -2.03 4.17
C HIS A 250 -8.06 -0.81 3.54
N MET A 251 -7.70 -0.45 2.30
CA MET A 251 -8.30 0.70 1.60
C MET A 251 -9.81 0.54 1.46
N CYS A 252 -10.31 -0.63 1.08
CA CYS A 252 -11.75 -0.85 0.94
C CYS A 252 -12.51 -0.64 2.27
N PHE A 253 -11.98 -1.16 3.38
CA PHE A 253 -12.58 -0.93 4.70
C PHE A 253 -12.53 0.55 5.09
N PHE A 254 -11.39 1.19 4.87
CA PHE A 254 -11.16 2.58 5.24
C PHE A 254 -12.06 3.56 4.46
N ILE A 255 -12.15 3.38 3.14
CA ILE A 255 -13.02 4.18 2.26
C ILE A 255 -14.48 4.06 2.71
N ARG A 256 -14.97 2.84 2.96
CA ARG A 256 -16.35 2.62 3.40
C ARG A 256 -16.62 3.30 4.74
N ARG A 257 -15.70 3.17 5.70
CA ARG A 257 -15.83 3.84 7.01
C ARG A 257 -15.97 5.36 6.85
N ARG A 258 -15.05 6.00 6.12
CA ARG A 258 -15.08 7.46 5.91
C ARG A 258 -16.31 7.92 5.14
N ALA A 259 -16.80 7.11 4.19
CA ALA A 259 -18.02 7.42 3.47
C ALA A 259 -19.25 7.38 4.39
N HIS A 260 -19.32 6.41 5.30
CA HIS A 260 -20.38 6.35 6.32
C HIS A 260 -20.30 7.54 7.29
N GLU A 261 -19.11 7.87 7.80
CA GLU A 261 -18.90 9.05 8.67
C GLU A 261 -19.34 10.34 7.97
N HIS A 262 -18.96 10.53 6.70
CA HIS A 262 -19.36 11.68 5.91
C HIS A 262 -20.88 11.71 5.64
N ALA A 263 -21.51 10.56 5.42
CA ALA A 263 -22.97 10.48 5.24
C ALA A 263 -23.71 10.82 6.54
N SER A 264 -23.25 10.30 7.68
CA SER A 264 -23.80 10.61 9.00
C SER A 264 -23.64 12.09 9.37
N ALA A 265 -22.48 12.69 9.08
CA ALA A 265 -22.24 14.11 9.30
C ALA A 265 -23.14 15.00 8.42
N ALA A 266 -23.44 14.58 7.19
CA ALA A 266 -24.34 15.30 6.28
C ALA A 266 -25.83 15.15 6.66
N ALA A 267 -26.19 14.07 7.35
CA ALA A 267 -27.55 13.81 7.82
C ALA A 267 -27.85 14.40 9.20
N ALA A 268 -26.81 14.75 9.98
CA ALA A 268 -26.98 15.40 11.27
C ALA A 268 -27.80 16.69 11.08
N PRO A 269 -28.91 16.89 11.82
CA PRO A 269 -29.71 18.10 11.69
C PRO A 269 -28.79 19.28 11.93
N SER A 270 -28.76 20.22 10.97
CA SER A 270 -28.07 21.49 11.16
C SER A 270 -28.59 22.06 12.47
N ALA A 271 -27.73 22.14 13.49
CA ALA A 271 -28.10 22.72 14.77
C ALA A 271 -28.83 24.04 14.45
N PRO A 272 -30.04 24.27 14.99
CA PRO A 272 -30.80 25.47 14.68
C PRO A 272 -29.84 26.63 14.85
N SER A 273 -29.58 27.35 13.75
CA SER A 273 -28.68 28.49 13.76
C SER A 273 -29.22 29.40 14.84
N ALA A 274 -28.57 29.41 15.99
CA ALA A 274 -28.94 30.26 17.09
C ALA A 274 -28.78 31.66 16.51
N SER A 275 -29.90 32.27 16.15
CA SER A 275 -29.99 33.61 15.64
C SER A 275 -29.43 34.50 16.74
N LEU A 276 -28.12 34.77 16.68
CA LEU A 276 -27.46 35.68 17.59
C LEU A 276 -28.18 37.03 17.42
N PRO A 277 -28.60 37.66 18.53
CA PRO A 277 -29.27 38.96 18.46
C PRO A 277 -28.37 39.94 17.73
N ALA A 278 -28.95 40.64 16.75
CA ALA A 278 -28.31 41.66 15.94
C ALA A 278 -27.96 42.89 16.79
N PHE A 279 -26.93 42.80 17.61
CA PHE A 279 -26.37 43.94 18.34
C PHE A 279 -24.93 44.20 17.89
N LEU A 280 -24.80 45.17 16.98
CA LEU A 280 -23.72 46.13 16.82
C LEU A 280 -22.31 45.65 17.23
N SER A 281 -21.65 44.90 16.34
CA SER A 281 -20.18 44.76 16.41
C SER A 281 -19.54 45.87 15.57
N PRO A 282 -18.69 46.74 16.16
CA PRO A 282 -18.00 47.78 15.41
C PRO A 282 -17.03 47.18 14.39
N ALA A 283 -16.93 47.83 13.24
CA ALA A 283 -16.06 47.45 12.13
C ALA A 283 -14.58 47.45 12.55
N VAL A 284 -14.05 46.28 12.90
CA VAL A 284 -12.61 46.08 13.05
C VAL A 284 -12.03 45.87 11.65
N ALA A 285 -11.18 46.79 11.23
CA ALA A 285 -10.51 46.75 9.94
C ALA A 285 -9.68 45.46 9.77
N PRO A 286 -9.69 44.83 8.59
CA PRO A 286 -8.94 43.61 8.33
C PRO A 286 -7.42 43.90 8.36
N SER A 287 -6.76 43.48 9.44
CA SER A 287 -5.31 43.42 9.53
C SER A 287 -4.78 42.44 8.47
N ALA A 288 -3.95 42.93 7.55
CA ALA A 288 -3.37 42.20 6.41
C ALA A 288 -2.26 41.20 6.80
N GLY A 289 -2.24 40.72 8.05
CA GLY A 289 -1.37 39.62 8.46
C GLY A 289 -1.99 38.30 8.06
N ALA A 290 -1.38 37.59 7.11
CA ALA A 290 -1.78 36.21 6.81
C ALA A 290 -1.79 35.41 8.12
N PRO A 291 -2.92 34.77 8.51
CA PRO A 291 -3.00 34.05 9.76
C PRO A 291 -1.95 32.96 9.76
N VAL A 292 -1.01 33.03 10.71
CA VAL A 292 -0.08 31.94 10.98
C VAL A 292 -0.93 30.79 11.49
N VAL A 293 -1.26 29.85 10.59
CA VAL A 293 -1.96 28.61 10.94
C VAL A 293 -1.05 27.85 11.89
N ARG A 294 -1.34 27.94 13.19
CA ARG A 294 -0.70 27.11 14.19
C ARG A 294 -1.17 25.68 13.94
N LEU A 295 -0.28 24.87 13.38
CA LEU A 295 -0.44 23.42 13.33
C LEU A 295 -0.75 22.91 14.74
N ASN A 296 -1.67 21.95 14.87
CA ASN A 296 -1.96 21.34 16.16
C ASN A 296 -0.66 20.71 16.72
N ALA A 297 -0.52 20.55 18.04
CA ALA A 297 0.64 19.91 18.65
C ALA A 297 0.92 18.53 18.02
N ASP A 298 -0.15 17.79 17.71
CA ASP A 298 -0.11 16.51 17.00
C ASP A 298 0.56 16.59 15.61
N ASP A 299 0.31 17.65 14.86
CA ASP A 299 0.92 17.87 13.54
C ASP A 299 2.42 18.10 13.63
N ARG A 300 2.87 18.85 14.64
CA ARG A 300 4.31 19.08 14.88
C ARG A 300 5.03 17.79 15.24
N ARG A 301 4.45 16.97 16.13
CA ARG A 301 5.00 15.67 16.52
C ARG A 301 5.09 14.72 15.34
N ARG A 302 4.01 14.58 14.56
CA ARG A 302 3.99 13.75 13.35
C ARG A 302 5.03 14.18 12.34
N ARG A 303 5.15 15.49 12.13
CA ARG A 303 6.16 16.06 11.24
C ARG A 303 7.58 15.73 11.70
N SER A 304 7.88 15.97 12.98
CA SER A 304 9.18 15.64 13.58
C SER A 304 9.49 14.15 13.43
N LEU A 305 8.54 13.26 13.77
CA LEU A 305 8.72 11.81 13.61
C LEU A 305 9.02 11.44 12.15
N THR A 306 8.23 11.97 11.20
CA THR A 306 8.40 11.72 9.76
C THR A 306 9.75 12.21 9.25
N GLU A 307 10.22 13.37 9.71
CA GLU A 307 11.53 13.94 9.35
C GLU A 307 12.69 13.10 9.91
N HIS A 308 12.61 12.71 11.19
CA HIS A 308 13.60 11.83 11.82
C HIS A 308 13.66 10.48 11.11
N TRP A 309 12.52 9.88 10.81
CA TRP A 309 12.44 8.60 10.08
C TRP A 309 12.95 8.76 8.65
N GLY A 310 12.59 9.85 7.97
CA GLY A 310 13.07 10.19 6.64
C GLY A 310 14.60 10.29 6.57
N SER A 311 15.27 10.78 7.62
CA SER A 311 16.74 10.81 7.69
C SER A 311 17.37 9.42 7.70
N ILE A 312 16.78 8.47 8.46
CA ILE A 312 17.20 7.06 8.52
C ILE A 312 17.01 6.42 7.14
N ASN A 313 15.84 6.64 6.52
CA ASN A 313 15.52 6.12 5.20
C ASN A 313 16.46 6.67 4.13
N LEU A 314 16.81 7.96 4.17
CA LEU A 314 17.74 8.56 3.22
C LEU A 314 19.15 7.94 3.31
N ALA A 315 19.66 7.74 4.54
CA ALA A 315 20.96 7.11 4.73
C ALA A 315 20.98 5.66 4.21
N ALA A 316 19.89 4.92 4.43
CA ALA A 316 19.71 3.57 3.90
C ALA A 316 19.62 3.55 2.37
N ALA A 317 18.84 4.46 1.78
CA ALA A 317 18.73 4.62 0.33
C ALA A 317 20.07 4.92 -0.33
N GLN A 318 20.92 5.75 0.28
CA GLN A 318 22.27 6.03 -0.22
C GLN A 318 23.18 4.79 -0.19
N ARG A 319 23.07 3.93 0.83
CA ARG A 319 23.79 2.64 0.87
C ARG A 319 23.31 1.72 -0.25
N TYR A 320 21.99 1.61 -0.40
CA TYR A 320 21.36 0.82 -1.44
C TYR A 320 21.77 1.27 -2.85
N GLU A 321 21.75 2.58 -3.14
CA GLU A 321 22.21 3.16 -4.42
C GLU A 321 23.67 2.83 -4.74
N ARG A 322 24.56 2.89 -3.74
CA ARG A 322 25.97 2.52 -3.91
C ARG A 322 26.12 1.05 -4.30
N ARG A 323 25.36 0.15 -3.68
CA ARG A 323 25.39 -1.29 -4.01
C ARG A 323 24.85 -1.56 -5.42
N LEU A 324 23.83 -0.83 -5.85
CA LEU A 324 23.31 -0.90 -7.21
C LEU A 324 24.24 -0.27 -8.27
N ARG A 325 25.31 0.42 -7.85
CA ARG A 325 26.22 1.19 -8.74
C ARG A 325 25.48 2.24 -9.58
N LEU A 326 24.39 2.80 -9.06
CA LEU A 326 23.54 3.78 -9.75
C LEU A 326 23.91 5.24 -9.48
N TYR A 327 25.03 5.47 -8.80
CA TYR A 327 25.40 6.76 -8.24
C TYR A 327 25.32 7.95 -9.22
N PRO A 328 25.76 7.86 -10.49
CA PRO A 328 25.72 8.99 -11.41
C PRO A 328 24.28 9.40 -11.77
N PHE A 329 23.42 8.43 -12.08
CA PHE A 329 22.07 8.69 -12.60
C PHE A 329 21.14 9.26 -11.53
N VAL A 330 21.18 8.68 -10.33
CA VAL A 330 20.29 9.09 -9.24
C VAL A 330 20.68 10.46 -8.68
N ALA A 331 21.98 10.79 -8.67
CA ALA A 331 22.45 12.11 -8.28
C ALA A 331 21.88 13.21 -9.21
N THR A 332 21.90 12.99 -10.52
CA THR A 332 21.35 13.94 -11.50
C THR A 332 19.83 14.14 -11.33
N ALA A 333 19.07 13.05 -11.14
CA ALA A 333 17.63 13.14 -10.92
C ALA A 333 17.29 13.88 -9.62
N LYS A 334 18.04 13.63 -8.53
CA LYS A 334 17.87 14.32 -7.24
C LYS A 334 18.19 15.81 -7.34
N LEU A 335 19.22 16.18 -8.10
CA LEU A 335 19.58 17.59 -8.36
C LEU A 335 18.44 18.31 -9.10
N GLY A 336 17.91 17.72 -10.18
CA GLY A 336 16.80 18.30 -10.92
C GLY A 336 15.54 18.52 -10.06
N LEU A 337 15.20 17.54 -9.22
CA LEU A 337 14.07 17.66 -8.28
C LEU A 337 14.32 18.73 -7.22
N ARG A 338 15.50 18.79 -6.61
CA ARG A 338 15.84 19.83 -5.63
C ARG A 338 15.73 21.23 -6.25
N SER A 339 16.26 21.42 -7.45
CA SER A 339 16.17 22.71 -8.15
C SER A 339 14.73 23.10 -8.46
N ALA A 340 13.90 22.16 -8.92
CA ALA A 340 12.50 22.42 -9.25
C ALA A 340 11.65 22.82 -8.03
N PHE A 341 11.94 22.27 -6.84
CA PHE A 341 11.17 22.53 -5.62
C PHE A 341 11.76 23.67 -4.77
N SER A 342 13.08 23.85 -4.73
CA SER A 342 13.73 24.97 -4.01
C SER A 342 13.34 26.32 -4.62
N ALA A 343 13.11 26.38 -5.92
CA ALA A 343 12.65 27.59 -6.61
C ALA A 343 11.17 27.96 -6.33
N ARG A 344 10.42 27.15 -5.57
CA ARG A 344 8.97 27.33 -5.34
C ARG A 344 8.56 27.25 -3.87
N SER A 345 9.39 27.73 -2.95
CA SER A 345 9.01 27.97 -1.54
C SER A 345 8.01 29.14 -1.40
N VAL A 346 6.89 29.07 -2.13
CA VAL A 346 5.70 29.88 -1.86
C VAL A 346 4.89 29.12 -0.81
N PRO A 347 4.51 29.73 0.33
CA PRO A 347 3.60 29.09 1.26
C PRO A 347 2.28 28.84 0.53
N TYR A 348 1.86 27.58 0.40
CA TYR A 348 0.56 27.24 -0.18
C TYR A 348 -0.50 27.26 0.92
N PRO A 349 -1.36 28.30 1.02
CA PRO A 349 -2.73 28.08 1.42
C PRO A 349 -3.50 27.49 0.23
N TYR A 350 -4.65 26.89 0.49
CA TYR A 350 -5.64 26.35 -0.45
C TYR A 350 -5.66 24.83 -0.67
N SER A 351 -6.71 24.26 -0.08
CA SER A 351 -7.50 23.16 -0.60
C SER A 351 -7.96 23.49 -2.04
N LEU A 352 -7.35 22.85 -3.03
CA LEU A 352 -7.86 22.82 -4.41
C LEU A 352 -9.22 22.08 -4.40
N ILE A 353 -10.32 22.83 -4.35
CA ILE A 353 -11.66 22.31 -4.61
C ILE A 353 -11.76 22.10 -6.12
N LEU A 354 -11.41 20.89 -6.58
CA LEU A 354 -11.66 20.47 -7.96
C LEU A 354 -13.15 20.16 -8.12
N PRO A 355 -13.77 20.49 -9.27
CA PRO A 355 -15.15 20.10 -9.55
C PRO A 355 -15.30 18.57 -9.51
N PRO A 356 -16.49 18.04 -9.12
CA PRO A 356 -16.72 16.61 -9.02
C PRO A 356 -16.39 15.91 -10.35
N PRO A 357 -15.68 14.76 -10.33
CA PRO A 357 -15.20 14.10 -11.53
C PRO A 357 -16.37 13.38 -12.23
N ARG A 358 -17.19 14.12 -12.98
CA ARG A 358 -18.26 13.53 -13.81
C ARG A 358 -17.79 13.12 -15.21
N THR A 359 -16.61 13.58 -15.65
CA THR A 359 -16.18 13.43 -17.05
C THR A 359 -14.77 12.88 -17.27
N VAL A 360 -13.88 12.92 -16.27
CA VAL A 360 -12.48 12.49 -16.45
C VAL A 360 -12.31 10.96 -16.42
N PHE A 361 -13.23 10.22 -15.78
CA PHE A 361 -13.13 8.75 -15.69
C PHE A 361 -13.53 7.98 -16.96
N ARG A 362 -14.01 8.65 -18.02
CA ARG A 362 -14.27 7.97 -19.31
C ARG A 362 -13.01 7.78 -20.17
N GLY A 363 -11.92 8.51 -19.90
CA GLY A 363 -10.70 8.49 -20.73
C GLY A 363 -9.53 7.66 -20.20
N VAL A 364 -9.48 7.38 -18.89
CA VAL A 364 -8.32 6.72 -18.24
C VAL A 364 -8.67 5.36 -17.62
N VAL A 365 -9.92 4.92 -17.74
CA VAL A 365 -10.18 3.48 -17.80
C VAL A 365 -9.76 3.08 -19.20
N MET A 366 -8.60 2.42 -19.35
CA MET A 366 -8.40 1.56 -20.51
C MET A 366 -9.60 0.63 -20.53
N ALA A 367 -10.60 0.95 -21.33
CA ALA A 367 -11.74 0.11 -21.56
C ALA A 367 -11.17 -1.17 -22.15
N THR A 368 -10.94 -2.16 -21.29
CA THR A 368 -11.06 -3.55 -21.72
C THR A 368 -12.48 -3.65 -22.21
N ARG A 369 -12.68 -3.41 -23.52
CA ARG A 369 -13.94 -3.65 -24.18
C ARG A 369 -14.36 -5.04 -23.73
N PRO A 370 -15.56 -5.22 -23.16
CA PRO A 370 -16.01 -6.54 -22.76
C PRO A 370 -15.84 -7.46 -23.97
N LEU A 371 -15.05 -8.52 -23.79
CA LEU A 371 -14.74 -9.47 -24.85
C LEU A 371 -16.07 -9.86 -25.52
N SER A 372 -16.12 -9.73 -26.83
CA SER A 372 -17.26 -10.16 -27.62
C SER A 372 -17.56 -11.64 -27.34
N ALA A 373 -18.79 -12.07 -27.60
CA ALA A 373 -19.14 -13.49 -27.48
C ALA A 373 -18.17 -14.38 -28.28
N ARG A 374 -17.70 -13.89 -29.43
CA ARG A 374 -16.69 -14.54 -30.27
C ARG A 374 -15.32 -14.63 -29.60
N GLU A 375 -14.77 -13.53 -29.09
CA GLU A 375 -13.47 -13.55 -28.39
C GLU A 375 -13.51 -14.43 -27.13
N ARG A 376 -14.66 -14.48 -26.44
CA ARG A 376 -14.87 -15.42 -25.31
C ARG A 376 -14.92 -16.87 -25.78
N ALA A 377 -15.51 -17.16 -26.93
CA ALA A 377 -15.55 -18.50 -27.50
C ALA A 377 -14.15 -18.95 -27.99
N GLU A 378 -13.43 -18.08 -28.70
CA GLU A 378 -12.07 -18.32 -29.19
C GLU A 378 -11.09 -18.53 -28.02
N ARG A 379 -11.20 -17.72 -26.96
CA ARG A 379 -10.39 -17.91 -25.73
C ARG A 379 -10.74 -19.23 -25.03
N ARG A 380 -12.02 -19.63 -24.97
CA ARG A 380 -12.42 -20.93 -24.43
C ARG A 380 -11.90 -22.10 -25.27
N GLN A 381 -11.93 -21.98 -26.59
CA GLN A 381 -11.41 -23.01 -27.50
C GLN A 381 -9.89 -23.14 -27.38
N HIS A 382 -9.17 -22.01 -27.29
CA HIS A 382 -7.73 -22.00 -27.07
C HIS A 382 -7.33 -22.63 -25.73
N LEU A 383 -8.09 -22.36 -24.66
CA LEU A 383 -7.85 -22.98 -23.35
C LEU A 383 -8.11 -24.49 -23.37
N ARG A 384 -9.21 -24.96 -24.00
CA ARG A 384 -9.48 -26.39 -24.17
C ARG A 384 -8.39 -27.11 -24.97
N SER A 385 -7.86 -26.47 -26.02
CA SER A 385 -6.75 -27.03 -26.79
C SER A 385 -5.48 -27.18 -25.95
N LYS A 386 -5.19 -26.22 -25.06
CA LYS A 386 -4.06 -26.33 -24.12
C LYS A 386 -4.25 -27.42 -23.08
N GLU A 387 -5.46 -27.58 -22.55
CA GLU A 387 -5.77 -28.66 -21.60
C GLU A 387 -5.61 -30.04 -22.23
N LEU A 388 -6.04 -30.22 -23.48
CA LEU A 388 -5.84 -31.45 -24.25
C LEU A 388 -4.35 -31.75 -24.48
N LEU A 389 -3.57 -30.74 -24.88
CA LEU A 389 -2.12 -30.89 -25.05
C LEU A 389 -1.39 -31.22 -23.75
N CYS A 390 -1.85 -30.70 -22.61
CA CYS A 390 -1.29 -31.07 -21.31
C CYS A 390 -1.68 -32.50 -20.89
N ALA A 391 -2.90 -32.94 -21.21
CA ALA A 391 -3.35 -34.30 -20.92
C ALA A 391 -2.61 -35.35 -21.76
N GLU A 392 -2.39 -35.09 -23.06
CA GLU A 392 -1.64 -36.00 -23.94
C GLU A 392 -0.17 -36.17 -23.52
N ASN A 393 0.43 -35.15 -22.89
CA ASN A 393 1.80 -35.23 -22.38
C ASN A 393 1.92 -35.94 -21.03
N TYR A 394 0.81 -36.28 -20.36
CA TYR A 394 0.83 -36.92 -19.04
C TYR A 394 0.78 -38.46 -19.10
N ASP A 395 0.31 -39.04 -20.20
CA ASP A 395 0.19 -40.50 -20.36
C ASP A 395 1.50 -41.23 -20.73
N GLY A 396 2.62 -40.50 -20.87
CA GLY A 396 3.90 -41.07 -21.32
C GLY A 396 4.84 -41.59 -20.22
N ALA A 397 4.61 -41.28 -18.95
CA ALA A 397 5.53 -41.64 -17.86
C ALA A 397 5.09 -42.93 -17.14
N LYS A 398 5.20 -44.08 -17.83
CA LYS A 398 5.21 -45.37 -17.11
C LYS A 398 6.52 -45.46 -16.31
N PRO A 399 6.49 -45.79 -15.01
CA PRO A 399 7.71 -46.07 -14.25
C PRO A 399 8.38 -47.30 -14.88
N GLN A 400 9.60 -47.13 -15.38
CA GLN A 400 10.44 -48.26 -15.76
C GLN A 400 10.71 -49.04 -14.47
N GLY A 401 10.20 -50.27 -14.43
CA GLY A 401 10.42 -51.19 -13.33
C GLY A 401 11.91 -51.50 -13.18
N GLU A 402 12.36 -51.45 -11.93
CA GLU A 402 13.62 -52.02 -11.49
C GLU A 402 13.58 -53.54 -11.70
N THR A 403 14.58 -54.05 -12.42
CA THR A 403 15.00 -55.45 -12.41
C THR A 403 16.38 -55.55 -11.80
#